data_AF-A0AAE4JAU9-F1
#
_entry.id   AF-A0AAE4JAU9-F1
#
_cell.length_a   1.000
_cell.length_b   1.000
_cell.length_c   1.000
_cell.angle_alpha   90.00
_cell.angle_beta   90.00
_cell.angle_gamma   90.00
#
_symmetry.space_group_name_H-M   'P 1'
#
loop_
_entity.id
_entity.type
_entity.pdbx_description
1 polymer ?
#
loop_
_entity_poly.entity_id
_entity_poly.type
_entity_poly.pdbx_seq_one_letter_code
_entity_poly.pdbx_strand_id
1 'polypeptide(L)'
;MSDVPPVGTELGTLSIDDIFVDYDGPKLFTCADEAGHVYLAVFVDEDEDVELYLYCAISRQSVELLRHGDVSIREMIEHPLGGNVWLVERSLTTPKGAIRRLRPDEIPLDWYPDEGARLSSPRAAVVEDTSDIGTLWTFGGDNSGVTIALQSGVRGHDSDAVTVNLSVGEDLVVDSMANDRVNSGTSTDAQEVLRRLVETWPFLEWEESTPWGSLADDLDDIFARADAEEKYNKNRNGDGSVRESRDFLDRHNLSRIFASEATRTLAVRRGSYFAIRNAVGMWEVPAGDLLGVLEQLGNTLLRIAEKNSSNPTLRAAWQQKRSLSTSRMAEISTGIDWSDLNEIQQRLDDPDLWVSQDDPSKNELFAAARMSSALDSEEIADIVRAVMSSNRGSRDALDSASDNMLSSLNLGAVHYEVGYELADRFRRYLDLDPSEPINPEEWLLSLGVEIRSFSLASVIDAVAVWGPLHGPCIVVNDEGLHSQSLAGRRITLAHELCHLLIDRRGSLPLVEVLGGRVLESAEARARAFAAELLLPREVAGAAFANSSEPLRKFVDAISKEYVVSREVVAWQIRNSSVVIPVADRSKLRSYVTRPDSY
;
A
#
# COMPACT_ATOMS: atom_id res chain seq x y z
N MET A 1 -3.13 30.01 -1.66
CA MET A 1 -4.31 29.16 -1.42
C MET A 1 -5.08 29.07 -2.71
N SER A 2 -5.44 27.85 -3.07
CA SER A 2 -6.11 27.48 -4.32
C SER A 2 -7.55 27.99 -4.31
N ASP A 3 -7.91 28.95 -5.19
CA ASP A 3 -9.31 29.39 -5.38
C ASP A 3 -10.12 28.32 -6.16
N VAL A 4 -10.21 27.13 -5.58
CA VAL A 4 -11.23 26.14 -5.92
C VAL A 4 -12.24 26.18 -4.77
N PRO A 5 -13.51 26.49 -5.03
CA PRO A 5 -14.19 26.52 -6.35
C PRO A 5 -14.12 27.89 -7.06
N PRO A 6 -14.53 28.02 -8.34
CA PRO A 6 -14.41 29.27 -9.10
C PRO A 6 -15.29 30.39 -8.53
N VAL A 7 -14.73 31.61 -8.41
CA VAL A 7 -15.46 32.78 -7.88
C VAL A 7 -16.14 33.56 -9.01
N GLY A 8 -17.36 34.03 -8.77
CA GLY A 8 -18.08 34.95 -9.68
C GLY A 8 -18.68 34.27 -10.92
N THR A 9 -18.96 32.97 -10.84
CA THR A 9 -19.65 32.21 -11.88
C THR A 9 -21.16 32.16 -11.62
N GLU A 10 -21.93 31.60 -12.56
CA GLU A 10 -23.37 31.37 -12.40
C GLU A 10 -23.72 30.37 -11.29
N LEU A 11 -22.73 29.63 -10.76
CA LEU A 11 -22.91 28.72 -9.61
C LEU A 11 -22.87 29.46 -8.26
N GLY A 12 -22.62 30.77 -8.26
CA GLY A 12 -22.53 31.56 -7.03
C GLY A 12 -21.20 31.37 -6.30
N THR A 13 -21.19 31.71 -5.01
CA THR A 13 -20.07 31.43 -4.11
C THR A 13 -20.19 29.99 -3.63
N LEU A 14 -19.20 29.17 -3.93
CA LEU A 14 -19.16 27.76 -3.53
C LEU A 14 -18.12 27.57 -2.43
N SER A 15 -18.41 26.70 -1.46
CA SER A 15 -17.47 26.20 -0.45
C SER A 15 -17.26 24.70 -0.62
N ILE A 16 -16.00 24.23 -0.61
CA ILE A 16 -15.70 22.79 -0.62
C ILE A 16 -16.23 22.16 0.67
N ASP A 17 -17.00 21.08 0.53
CA ASP A 17 -17.54 20.28 1.63
C ASP A 17 -16.61 19.11 1.94
N ASP A 18 -16.28 18.28 0.94
CA ASP A 18 -15.34 17.15 1.07
C ASP A 18 -14.39 17.08 -0.12
N ILE A 19 -13.14 16.64 0.11
CA ILE A 19 -12.19 16.30 -0.95
C ILE A 19 -11.98 14.79 -0.92
N PHE A 20 -12.27 14.13 -2.04
CA PHE A 20 -12.15 12.67 -2.17
C PHE A 20 -10.85 12.25 -2.84
N VAL A 21 -10.35 13.06 -3.78
CA VAL A 21 -9.04 12.87 -4.41
C VAL A 21 -8.34 14.22 -4.42
N ASP A 22 -7.18 14.30 -3.76
CA ASP A 22 -6.32 15.47 -3.72
C ASP A 22 -4.95 15.09 -4.27
N TYR A 23 -4.59 15.68 -5.40
CA TYR A 23 -3.34 15.41 -6.09
C TYR A 23 -2.91 16.66 -6.88
N ASP A 24 -1.92 17.40 -6.37
CA ASP A 24 -1.59 18.77 -6.80
C ASP A 24 -2.82 19.72 -6.76
N GLY A 25 -3.69 19.50 -5.78
CA GLY A 25 -4.98 20.18 -5.61
C GLY A 25 -6.18 19.23 -5.73
N PRO A 26 -7.39 19.72 -5.38
CA PRO A 26 -8.58 18.88 -5.37
C PRO A 26 -8.95 18.46 -6.80
N LYS A 27 -8.91 17.16 -7.07
CA LYS A 27 -9.26 16.54 -8.36
C LYS A 27 -10.67 15.95 -8.35
N LEU A 28 -11.15 15.50 -7.20
CA LEU A 28 -12.52 15.02 -7.01
C LEU A 28 -13.03 15.49 -5.65
N PHE A 29 -14.10 16.28 -5.63
CA PHE A 29 -14.60 16.88 -4.39
C PHE A 29 -16.09 17.23 -4.49
N THR A 30 -16.72 17.43 -3.34
CA THR A 30 -18.04 18.06 -3.23
C THR A 30 -17.91 19.51 -2.80
N CYS A 31 -18.82 20.36 -3.26
CA CYS A 31 -18.94 21.73 -2.78
C CYS A 31 -20.41 22.15 -2.72
N ALA A 32 -20.72 23.13 -1.89
CA ALA A 32 -22.07 23.68 -1.76
C ALA A 32 -22.11 25.19 -2.00
N ASP A 33 -23.22 25.68 -2.54
CA ASP A 33 -23.50 27.12 -2.60
C ASP A 33 -24.11 27.64 -1.27
N GLU A 34 -24.25 28.96 -1.15
CA GLU A 34 -24.87 29.60 0.03
C GLU A 34 -26.34 29.19 0.26
N ALA A 35 -27.02 28.66 -0.77
CA ALA A 35 -28.39 28.15 -0.68
C ALA A 35 -28.44 26.66 -0.27
N GLY A 36 -27.29 26.01 -0.13
CA GLY A 36 -27.15 24.60 0.25
C GLY A 36 -27.33 23.60 -0.88
N HIS A 37 -27.32 24.05 -2.15
CA HIS A 37 -27.23 23.14 -3.29
C HIS A 37 -25.84 22.53 -3.34
N VAL A 38 -25.78 21.21 -3.52
CA VAL A 38 -24.51 20.47 -3.52
C VAL A 38 -24.13 20.09 -4.94
N TYR A 39 -22.85 20.19 -5.24
CA TYR A 39 -22.24 19.85 -6.51
C TYR A 39 -21.12 18.84 -6.29
N LEU A 40 -21.01 17.87 -7.20
CA LEU A 40 -19.83 17.03 -7.37
C LEU A 40 -18.97 17.67 -8.45
N ALA A 41 -17.69 17.90 -8.15
CA ALA A 41 -16.72 18.45 -9.08
C ALA A 41 -15.66 17.38 -9.42
N VAL A 42 -15.46 17.14 -10.71
CA VAL A 42 -14.51 16.15 -11.24
C VAL A 42 -13.55 16.85 -12.18
N PHE A 43 -12.26 16.79 -11.89
CA PHE A 43 -11.20 17.24 -12.78
C PHE A 43 -11.15 16.31 -14.00
N VAL A 44 -11.11 16.88 -15.20
CA VAL A 44 -11.17 16.10 -16.45
C VAL A 44 -10.00 16.34 -17.38
N ASP A 45 -9.38 17.51 -17.34
CA ASP A 45 -8.27 17.87 -18.21
C ASP A 45 -7.56 19.12 -17.68
N GLU A 46 -6.37 19.39 -18.19
CA GLU A 46 -5.67 20.64 -17.96
C GLU A 46 -4.83 21.06 -19.16
N ASP A 47 -4.74 22.36 -19.36
CA ASP A 47 -3.84 23.01 -20.32
C ASP A 47 -2.81 23.87 -19.55
N GLU A 48 -1.91 24.54 -20.26
CA GLU A 48 -0.80 25.32 -19.66
C GLU A 48 -1.25 26.35 -18.62
N ASP A 49 -2.44 26.93 -18.80
CA ASP A 49 -2.97 28.03 -17.99
C ASP A 49 -4.36 27.77 -17.39
N VAL A 50 -4.96 26.61 -17.65
CA VAL A 50 -6.37 26.32 -17.32
C VAL A 50 -6.54 24.89 -16.83
N GLU A 51 -7.27 24.71 -15.73
CA GLU A 51 -7.79 23.39 -15.32
C GLU A 51 -9.26 23.28 -15.70
N LEU A 52 -9.66 22.11 -16.20
CA LEU A 52 -11.04 21.81 -16.59
C LEU A 52 -11.69 20.90 -15.56
N TYR A 53 -12.87 21.32 -15.11
CA TYR A 53 -13.70 20.56 -14.18
C TYR A 53 -15.11 20.40 -14.71
N LEU A 54 -15.70 19.23 -14.49
CA LEU A 54 -17.14 19.01 -14.61
C LEU A 54 -17.78 19.14 -13.23
N TYR A 55 -18.71 20.09 -13.10
CA TYR A 55 -19.56 20.22 -11.93
C TYR A 55 -20.93 19.65 -12.27
N CYS A 56 -21.48 18.77 -11.45
CA CYS A 56 -22.86 18.33 -11.56
C CYS A 56 -23.59 18.48 -10.24
N ALA A 57 -24.83 18.97 -10.29
CA ALA A 57 -25.64 19.11 -9.09
C ALA A 57 -26.07 17.70 -8.63
N ILE A 58 -25.94 17.44 -7.33
CA ILE A 58 -26.31 16.17 -6.72
C ILE A 58 -27.09 16.40 -5.43
N SER A 59 -27.82 15.37 -4.98
CA SER A 59 -28.51 15.44 -3.69
C SER A 59 -27.55 15.12 -2.54
N ARG A 60 -27.87 15.53 -1.31
CA ARG A 60 -27.09 15.08 -0.13
C ARG A 60 -27.11 13.56 0.03
N GLN A 61 -28.21 12.90 -0.33
CA GLN A 61 -28.28 11.43 -0.34
C GLN A 61 -27.30 10.84 -1.37
N SER A 62 -27.15 11.48 -2.54
CA SER A 62 -26.18 11.09 -3.57
C SER A 62 -24.73 11.21 -3.08
N VAL A 63 -24.42 12.21 -2.24
CA VAL A 63 -23.09 12.33 -1.60
C VAL A 63 -22.81 11.13 -0.71
N GLU A 64 -23.76 10.71 0.13
CA GLU A 64 -23.58 9.53 0.98
C GLU A 64 -23.43 8.25 0.16
N LEU A 65 -24.23 8.07 -0.90
CA LEU A 65 -24.06 6.95 -1.82
C LEU A 65 -22.69 6.96 -2.51
N LEU A 66 -22.18 8.14 -2.87
CA LEU A 66 -20.85 8.30 -3.46
C LEU A 66 -19.76 7.90 -2.44
N ARG A 67 -19.86 8.37 -1.19
CA ARG A 67 -18.92 8.07 -0.10
C ARG A 67 -18.84 6.58 0.24
N HIS A 68 -19.96 5.87 0.14
CA HIS A 68 -20.01 4.42 0.35
C HIS A 68 -19.62 3.61 -0.91
N GLY A 69 -19.39 4.28 -2.04
CA GLY A 69 -19.14 3.60 -3.30
C GLY A 69 -20.36 2.85 -3.83
N ASP A 70 -21.57 3.16 -3.37
CA ASP A 70 -22.84 2.54 -3.81
C ASP A 70 -23.26 3.00 -5.20
N VAL A 71 -22.74 4.14 -5.64
CA VAL A 71 -22.95 4.72 -6.97
C VAL A 71 -21.63 5.11 -7.61
N SER A 72 -21.52 4.94 -8.93
CA SER A 72 -20.30 5.34 -9.63
C SER A 72 -20.25 6.86 -9.83
N ILE A 73 -19.04 7.41 -9.91
CA ILE A 73 -18.81 8.83 -10.19
C ILE A 73 -19.40 9.18 -11.56
N ARG A 74 -19.22 8.28 -12.54
CA ARG A 74 -19.77 8.42 -13.90
C ARG A 74 -21.30 8.54 -13.91
N GLU A 75 -21.99 7.69 -13.16
CA GLU A 75 -23.46 7.71 -13.08
C GLU A 75 -23.99 9.06 -12.58
N MET A 76 -23.28 9.72 -11.66
CA MET A 76 -23.63 11.07 -11.18
C MET A 76 -23.49 12.14 -12.26
N ILE A 77 -22.54 12.01 -13.18
CA ILE A 77 -22.33 12.94 -14.30
C ILE A 77 -23.34 12.66 -15.43
N GLU A 78 -23.67 11.39 -15.68
CA GLU A 78 -24.65 10.99 -16.70
C GLU A 78 -26.09 11.33 -16.29
N HIS A 79 -26.39 11.33 -14.99
CA HIS A 79 -27.72 11.57 -14.44
C HIS A 79 -27.75 12.68 -13.36
N PRO A 80 -27.31 13.90 -13.70
CA PRO A 80 -27.18 14.98 -12.72
C PRO A 80 -28.55 15.50 -12.28
N LEU A 81 -28.64 15.99 -11.04
CA LEU A 81 -29.87 16.60 -10.52
C LEU A 81 -30.21 17.85 -11.34
N GLY A 82 -31.37 17.85 -11.99
CA GLY A 82 -31.77 18.92 -12.90
C GLY A 82 -31.27 18.79 -14.34
N GLY A 83 -30.51 17.73 -14.66
CA GLY A 83 -30.21 17.32 -16.04
C GLY A 83 -29.10 18.10 -16.74
N ASN A 84 -28.25 18.83 -16.01
CA ASN A 84 -27.15 19.59 -16.60
C ASN A 84 -25.85 19.38 -15.83
N VAL A 85 -24.75 19.49 -16.58
CA VAL A 85 -23.39 19.53 -16.07
C VAL A 85 -22.80 20.88 -16.46
N TRP A 86 -21.91 21.43 -15.66
CA TRP A 86 -21.19 22.66 -15.95
C TRP A 86 -19.73 22.34 -16.17
N LEU A 87 -19.22 22.67 -17.35
CA LEU A 87 -17.78 22.75 -17.61
C LEU A 87 -17.28 24.05 -17.01
N VAL A 88 -16.40 23.94 -16.02
CA VAL A 88 -15.74 25.03 -15.35
C VAL A 88 -14.30 25.06 -15.80
N GLU A 89 -13.92 26.17 -16.43
CA GLU A 89 -12.54 26.47 -16.81
C GLU A 89 -11.95 27.34 -15.71
N ARG A 90 -11.00 26.80 -14.96
CA ARG A 90 -10.30 27.53 -13.91
C ARG A 90 -8.98 28.06 -14.47
N SER A 91 -8.86 29.38 -14.57
CA SER A 91 -7.58 30.01 -14.91
C SER A 91 -6.59 29.87 -13.75
N LEU A 92 -5.39 29.37 -14.03
CA LEU A 92 -4.28 29.29 -13.07
C LEU A 92 -3.59 30.63 -12.84
N THR A 93 -3.85 31.60 -13.73
CA THR A 93 -3.20 32.91 -13.76
C THR A 93 -4.11 34.05 -13.32
N THR A 94 -5.43 33.84 -13.36
CA THR A 94 -6.42 34.84 -12.96
C THR A 94 -7.55 34.20 -12.16
N PRO A 95 -8.16 34.92 -11.20
CA PRO A 95 -9.31 34.40 -10.44
C PRO A 95 -10.61 34.32 -11.26
N LYS A 96 -10.57 34.65 -12.57
CA LYS A 96 -11.74 34.56 -13.44
C LYS A 96 -11.81 33.17 -14.05
N GLY A 97 -12.81 32.40 -13.64
CA GLY A 97 -13.20 31.18 -14.35
C GLY A 97 -14.18 31.47 -15.48
N ALA A 98 -14.18 30.62 -16.52
CA ALA A 98 -15.28 30.55 -17.48
C ALA A 98 -16.18 29.37 -17.11
N ILE A 99 -17.48 29.49 -17.38
CA ILE A 99 -18.43 28.41 -17.15
C ILE A 99 -19.27 28.20 -18.40
N ARG A 100 -19.44 26.94 -18.79
CA ARG A 100 -20.30 26.53 -19.90
C ARG A 100 -21.20 25.39 -19.45
N ARG A 101 -22.50 25.54 -19.67
CA ARG A 101 -23.46 24.48 -19.43
C ARG A 101 -23.40 23.44 -20.55
N LEU A 102 -23.33 22.17 -20.19
CA LEU A 102 -23.34 21.01 -21.05
C LEU A 102 -24.50 20.08 -20.69
N ARG A 103 -25.05 19.40 -21.70
CA ARG A 103 -25.87 18.22 -21.50
C ARG A 103 -24.97 16.99 -21.37
N PRO A 104 -25.35 15.92 -20.65
CA PRO A 104 -24.52 14.72 -20.54
C PRO A 104 -24.12 14.11 -21.90
N ASP A 105 -24.98 14.21 -22.93
CA ASP A 105 -24.69 13.75 -24.29
C ASP A 105 -23.69 14.64 -25.07
N GLU A 106 -23.31 15.78 -24.52
CA GLU A 106 -22.34 16.72 -25.10
C GLU A 106 -20.94 16.59 -24.48
N ILE A 107 -20.80 15.80 -23.41
CA ILE A 107 -19.52 15.58 -22.73
C ILE A 107 -18.68 14.57 -23.54
N PRO A 108 -17.42 14.89 -23.89
CA PRO A 108 -16.51 13.95 -24.53
C PRO A 108 -16.38 12.65 -23.73
N LEU A 109 -16.37 11.50 -24.43
CA LEU A 109 -16.39 10.20 -23.76
C LEU A 109 -15.14 9.96 -22.89
N ASP A 110 -14.01 10.52 -23.30
CA ASP A 110 -12.71 10.49 -22.61
C ASP A 110 -12.65 11.39 -21.37
N TRP A 111 -13.64 12.26 -21.16
CA TRP A 111 -13.76 13.07 -19.93
C TRP A 111 -14.58 12.36 -18.85
N TYR A 112 -15.27 11.27 -19.18
CA TYR A 112 -15.97 10.49 -18.17
C TYR A 112 -14.96 9.63 -17.40
N PRO A 113 -15.13 9.50 -16.07
CA PRO A 113 -14.48 8.43 -15.32
C PRO A 113 -14.80 7.07 -15.92
N ASP A 114 -13.95 6.07 -15.66
CA ASP A 114 -14.17 4.70 -16.10
C ASP A 114 -15.55 4.16 -15.68
N GLU A 115 -16.11 3.30 -16.52
CA GLU A 115 -17.41 2.67 -16.28
C GLU A 115 -17.34 1.79 -15.02
N GLY A 116 -17.79 2.33 -13.89
CA GLY A 116 -17.75 1.68 -12.59
C GLY A 116 -16.80 2.32 -11.56
N ALA A 117 -16.07 3.39 -11.91
CA ALA A 117 -15.24 4.13 -10.96
C ALA A 117 -16.06 4.62 -9.75
N ARG A 118 -15.67 4.18 -8.55
CA ARG A 118 -16.34 4.43 -7.26
C ARG A 118 -15.29 4.90 -6.26
N LEU A 119 -15.70 5.63 -5.23
CA LEU A 119 -14.82 5.91 -4.10
C LEU A 119 -14.61 4.61 -3.32
N SER A 120 -13.36 4.20 -3.13
CA SER A 120 -13.01 3.19 -2.12
C SER A 120 -13.26 3.82 -0.76
N SER A 121 -14.07 3.17 0.08
CA SER A 121 -14.51 3.79 1.34
C SER A 121 -13.29 4.00 2.26
N PRO A 122 -12.94 5.26 2.63
CA PRO A 122 -11.83 5.51 3.52
C PRO A 122 -12.31 5.24 4.95
N ARG A 123 -12.14 4.00 5.39
CA ARG A 123 -12.11 3.67 6.82
C ARG A 123 -10.92 2.78 7.11
N ALA A 124 -9.72 3.34 6.89
CA ALA A 124 -8.56 2.96 7.69
C ALA A 124 -8.60 3.85 8.93
N ALA A 125 -9.18 3.33 10.03
CA ALA A 125 -8.89 3.90 11.33
C ALA A 125 -7.40 3.59 11.59
N VAL A 126 -6.53 4.57 11.41
CA VAL A 126 -5.14 4.46 11.85
C VAL A 126 -5.18 4.34 13.37
N VAL A 127 -4.86 3.15 13.86
CA VAL A 127 -4.73 2.89 15.30
C VAL A 127 -3.40 3.49 15.74
N GLU A 128 -3.44 4.67 16.35
CA GLU A 128 -2.29 5.22 17.06
C GLU A 128 -1.95 4.33 18.25
N ASP A 129 -0.68 3.91 18.31
CA ASP A 129 0.00 3.28 19.45
C ASP A 129 -0.60 1.95 19.96
N THR A 130 -0.07 0.83 19.47
CA THR A 130 -0.46 -0.54 19.85
C THR A 130 0.22 -1.05 21.12
N SER A 131 1.05 -0.24 21.80
CA SER A 131 1.82 -0.69 22.96
C SER A 131 0.97 -0.98 24.21
N ASP A 132 -0.29 -0.53 24.23
CA ASP A 132 -1.27 -0.75 25.32
C ASP A 132 -2.47 -1.66 24.92
N ILE A 133 -2.41 -2.38 23.79
CA ILE A 133 -3.47 -3.31 23.39
C ILE A 133 -3.44 -4.57 24.28
N GLY A 134 -4.18 -4.53 25.38
CA GLY A 134 -4.64 -5.74 26.05
C GLY A 134 -5.71 -6.42 25.18
N THR A 135 -5.30 -7.37 24.33
CA THR A 135 -6.22 -8.15 23.49
C THR A 135 -7.09 -9.04 24.37
N LEU A 136 -8.31 -8.57 24.68
CA LEU A 136 -9.28 -9.36 25.45
C LEU A 136 -10.10 -10.23 24.48
N TRP A 137 -9.57 -11.40 24.15
CA TRP A 137 -10.35 -12.45 23.50
C TRP A 137 -11.28 -13.08 24.53
N THR A 138 -12.57 -12.76 24.47
CA THR A 138 -13.56 -13.34 25.38
C THR A 138 -14.11 -14.64 24.82
N PHE A 139 -13.66 -15.76 25.39
CA PHE A 139 -14.30 -17.07 25.21
C PHE A 139 -15.46 -17.19 26.21
N GLY A 140 -16.66 -16.80 25.79
CA GLY A 140 -17.88 -17.08 26.54
C GLY A 140 -18.25 -18.56 26.45
N GLY A 141 -17.77 -19.37 27.39
CA GLY A 141 -18.11 -20.78 27.49
C GLY A 141 -19.37 -21.01 28.32
N ASP A 142 -20.55 -20.80 27.75
CA ASP A 142 -21.70 -21.66 28.04
C ASP A 142 -21.86 -22.67 26.88
N ASN A 143 -22.60 -23.76 27.11
CA ASN A 143 -22.64 -24.96 26.26
C ASN A 143 -23.22 -24.77 24.83
N SER A 144 -23.14 -23.57 24.22
CA SER A 144 -23.86 -23.21 23.00
C SER A 144 -23.10 -22.40 21.95
N GLY A 145 -21.82 -22.02 22.12
CA GLY A 145 -21.11 -21.25 21.08
C GLY A 145 -19.63 -20.99 21.31
N VAL A 146 -18.88 -20.70 20.24
CA VAL A 146 -17.54 -20.10 20.25
C VAL A 146 -17.63 -18.81 19.46
N THR A 147 -17.48 -17.68 20.12
CA THR A 147 -17.47 -16.33 19.51
C THR A 147 -16.05 -15.82 19.33
N ILE A 148 -15.72 -15.36 18.13
CA ILE A 148 -14.42 -14.74 17.81
C ILE A 148 -14.60 -13.23 17.65
N ALA A 149 -14.71 -12.53 18.77
CA ALA A 149 -14.75 -11.07 18.76
C ALA A 149 -13.34 -10.49 18.50
N LEU A 150 -13.16 -9.76 17.40
CA LEU A 150 -11.99 -8.90 17.19
C LEU A 150 -12.29 -7.55 17.85
N GLN A 151 -11.93 -7.37 19.12
CA GLN A 151 -12.02 -6.05 19.75
C GLN A 151 -10.74 -5.24 19.48
N SER A 152 -10.85 -4.15 18.70
CA SER A 152 -9.81 -3.12 18.71
C SER A 152 -9.97 -2.28 19.98
N GLY A 153 -8.94 -2.25 20.81
CA GLY A 153 -8.94 -1.50 22.06
C GLY A 153 -8.57 -0.04 21.87
N VAL A 154 -9.41 0.78 21.24
CA VAL A 154 -9.21 2.24 21.23
C VAL A 154 -9.96 2.84 22.41
N ARG A 155 -9.24 3.34 23.42
CA ARG A 155 -9.85 4.10 24.53
C ARG A 155 -10.02 5.57 24.13
N GLY A 156 -11.21 5.94 23.67
CA GLY A 156 -11.62 7.34 23.53
C GLY A 156 -12.67 7.54 22.44
N HIS A 157 -13.89 7.90 22.84
CA HIS A 157 -15.10 8.06 22.03
C HIS A 157 -15.67 6.76 21.41
N ASP A 158 -17.00 6.70 21.27
CA ASP A 158 -17.81 5.50 21.01
C ASP A 158 -17.12 4.45 20.12
N SER A 159 -16.77 3.32 20.73
CA SER A 159 -15.99 2.25 20.10
C SER A 159 -16.85 1.38 19.18
N ASP A 160 -16.68 1.54 17.87
CA ASP A 160 -17.13 0.60 16.83
C ASP A 160 -16.26 -0.69 16.91
N ALA A 161 -16.62 -1.61 17.81
CA ALA A 161 -15.99 -2.92 17.87
C ALA A 161 -16.49 -3.81 16.71
N VAL A 162 -15.60 -4.21 15.79
CA VAL A 162 -15.95 -5.19 14.75
C VAL A 162 -15.95 -6.59 15.35
N THR A 163 -17.12 -7.03 15.80
CA THR A 163 -17.29 -8.37 16.36
C THR A 163 -17.64 -9.34 15.24
N VAL A 164 -16.72 -10.22 14.85
CA VAL A 164 -17.03 -11.36 13.97
C VAL A 164 -17.62 -12.48 14.82
N ASN A 165 -18.94 -12.48 15.00
CA ASN A 165 -19.61 -13.55 15.73
C ASN A 165 -19.64 -14.83 14.89
N LEU A 166 -18.57 -15.61 14.94
CA LEU A 166 -18.70 -17.05 14.74
C LEU A 166 -19.52 -17.58 15.93
N SER A 167 -20.49 -18.46 15.71
CA SER A 167 -21.16 -19.17 16.81
C SER A 167 -21.21 -20.64 16.45
N VAL A 168 -20.65 -21.48 17.32
CA VAL A 168 -20.45 -22.90 17.07
C VAL A 168 -21.34 -23.70 18.02
N GLY A 169 -22.55 -24.03 17.58
CA GLY A 169 -23.48 -24.94 18.27
C GLY A 169 -23.35 -26.38 17.76
N GLU A 170 -24.39 -27.22 17.96
CA GLU A 170 -24.53 -28.50 17.25
C GLU A 170 -24.63 -28.31 15.72
N ASP A 171 -25.05 -27.10 15.31
CA ASP A 171 -24.93 -26.53 13.97
C ASP A 171 -24.01 -25.30 14.02
N LEU A 172 -23.08 -25.16 13.07
CA LEU A 172 -22.29 -23.94 12.91
C LEU A 172 -23.20 -22.85 12.34
N VAL A 173 -23.49 -21.81 13.13
CA VAL A 173 -24.25 -20.64 12.66
C VAL A 173 -23.29 -19.45 12.60
N VAL A 174 -22.96 -19.03 11.37
CA VAL A 174 -22.23 -17.78 11.15
C VAL A 174 -23.26 -16.66 11.11
N ASP A 175 -23.36 -15.88 12.19
CA ASP A 175 -24.36 -14.83 12.31
C ASP A 175 -23.71 -13.47 12.00
N SER A 176 -24.11 -12.82 10.90
CA SER A 176 -23.70 -11.45 10.64
C SER A 176 -24.66 -10.51 11.34
N MET A 177 -24.17 -9.72 12.29
CA MET A 177 -24.97 -8.65 12.88
C MET A 177 -25.18 -7.51 11.87
N ALA A 178 -26.19 -7.66 11.02
CA ALA A 178 -27.00 -6.57 10.51
C ALA A 178 -28.41 -6.79 11.08
N ASN A 179 -29.05 -5.72 11.56
CA ASN A 179 -30.11 -5.73 12.56
C ASN A 179 -31.50 -6.24 12.07
N ASP A 180 -31.56 -7.18 11.12
CA ASP A 180 -32.80 -7.74 10.58
C ASP A 180 -32.85 -9.27 10.69
N ARG A 181 -33.88 -9.75 11.40
CA ARG A 181 -34.16 -11.16 11.67
C ARG A 181 -34.45 -11.93 10.37
N VAL A 182 -33.44 -12.60 9.81
CA VAL A 182 -33.63 -13.69 8.83
C VAL A 182 -32.88 -14.93 9.31
N ASN A 183 -33.61 -15.88 9.89
CA ASN A 183 -33.12 -17.22 10.25
C ASN A 183 -32.95 -18.09 8.99
N SER A 184 -31.87 -17.91 8.24
CA SER A 184 -31.49 -18.79 7.13
C SER A 184 -30.03 -19.25 7.21
N GLY A 185 -29.53 -19.52 8.42
CA GLY A 185 -28.17 -20.03 8.61
C GLY A 185 -27.96 -21.37 7.90
N THR A 186 -27.01 -21.43 6.99
CA THR A 186 -26.48 -22.67 6.43
C THR A 186 -25.64 -23.37 7.50
N SER A 187 -26.15 -24.46 8.09
CA SER A 187 -25.35 -25.31 8.96
C SER A 187 -24.16 -25.83 8.16
N THR A 188 -22.96 -25.38 8.51
CA THR A 188 -21.72 -25.84 7.88
C THR A 188 -21.12 -26.93 8.74
N ASP A 189 -20.76 -28.06 8.12
CA ASP A 189 -20.13 -29.18 8.81
C ASP A 189 -18.78 -28.77 9.40
N ALA A 190 -18.58 -29.01 10.70
CA ALA A 190 -17.33 -28.74 11.38
C ALA A 190 -16.13 -29.47 10.75
N GLN A 191 -16.36 -30.67 10.16
CA GLN A 191 -15.32 -31.39 9.42
C GLN A 191 -14.91 -30.66 8.14
N GLU A 192 -15.86 -30.05 7.44
CA GLU A 192 -15.63 -29.29 6.23
C GLU A 192 -14.77 -28.06 6.49
N VAL A 193 -15.14 -27.27 7.50
CA VAL A 193 -14.38 -26.06 7.88
C VAL A 193 -12.98 -26.43 8.33
N LEU A 194 -12.84 -27.46 9.18
CA LEU A 194 -11.53 -27.90 9.63
C LEU A 194 -10.67 -28.40 8.47
N ARG A 195 -11.25 -29.12 7.52
CA ARG A 195 -10.54 -29.59 6.32
C ARG A 195 -10.03 -28.43 5.49
N ARG A 196 -10.87 -27.41 5.22
CA ARG A 196 -10.43 -26.20 4.52
C ARG A 196 -9.31 -25.49 5.28
N LEU A 197 -9.44 -25.34 6.59
CA LEU A 197 -8.42 -24.70 7.40
C LEU A 197 -7.09 -25.47 7.36
N VAL A 198 -7.11 -26.82 7.33
CA VAL A 198 -5.90 -27.64 7.12
C VAL A 198 -5.29 -27.37 5.74
N GLU A 199 -6.10 -27.32 4.70
CA GLU A 199 -5.65 -27.11 3.31
C GLU A 199 -5.04 -25.73 3.10
N THR A 200 -5.57 -24.69 3.77
CA THR A 200 -5.11 -23.31 3.63
C THR A 200 -4.03 -22.92 4.63
N TRP A 201 -3.83 -23.69 5.71
CA TRP A 201 -2.87 -23.38 6.77
C TRP A 201 -1.46 -23.03 6.25
N PRO A 202 -0.85 -23.84 5.37
CA PRO A 202 0.47 -23.56 4.78
C PRO A 202 0.59 -22.19 4.10
N PHE A 203 -0.51 -21.63 3.63
CA PHE A 203 -0.51 -20.38 2.89
C PHE A 203 -0.73 -19.22 3.83
N LEU A 204 -1.66 -19.36 4.79
CA LEU A 204 -1.89 -18.35 5.81
C LEU A 204 -0.60 -18.05 6.60
N GLU A 205 0.14 -19.07 7.05
CA GLU A 205 1.34 -18.84 7.85
C GLU A 205 2.61 -18.61 7.00
N TRP A 206 2.61 -18.65 5.65
CA TRP A 206 3.86 -18.51 4.86
C TRP A 206 3.76 -17.71 3.56
N GLU A 207 2.59 -17.62 2.93
CA GLU A 207 2.37 -16.90 1.66
C GLU A 207 2.25 -15.41 1.93
N GLU A 208 3.25 -14.64 1.49
CA GLU A 208 3.33 -13.18 1.67
C GLU A 208 3.18 -12.40 0.35
N SER A 209 3.23 -13.10 -0.78
CA SER A 209 3.02 -12.54 -2.12
C SER A 209 1.58 -12.70 -2.58
N THR A 210 1.07 -11.72 -3.33
CA THR A 210 -0.17 -11.89 -4.09
C THR A 210 0.15 -12.28 -5.54
N PRO A 211 -0.77 -12.96 -6.26
CA PRO A 211 -0.58 -13.31 -7.67
C PRO A 211 -0.32 -12.12 -8.58
N TRP A 212 -0.72 -10.90 -8.17
CA TRP A 212 -0.54 -9.68 -8.95
C TRP A 212 0.79 -8.98 -8.67
N GLY A 213 1.69 -9.63 -7.94
CA GLY A 213 3.00 -9.11 -7.60
C GLY A 213 2.97 -8.06 -6.49
N SER A 214 1.96 -7.20 -6.40
CA SER A 214 1.90 -6.19 -5.34
C SER A 214 1.42 -6.74 -4.02
N LEU A 215 2.09 -6.32 -2.94
CA LEU A 215 1.42 -6.14 -1.65
C LEU A 215 0.41 -5.01 -1.85
N ALA A 216 -0.70 -5.26 -2.55
CA ALA A 216 -1.62 -4.19 -2.95
C ALA A 216 -2.01 -3.36 -1.73
N ASP A 217 -1.74 -2.05 -1.76
CA ASP A 217 -2.18 -1.13 -0.71
C ASP A 217 -3.68 -1.25 -0.50
N ASP A 218 -4.42 -1.50 -1.59
CA ASP A 218 -5.85 -1.64 -1.55
C ASP A 218 -6.30 -3.11 -1.70
N LEU A 219 -6.67 -3.70 -0.57
CA LEU A 219 -7.31 -5.02 -0.55
C LEU A 219 -8.68 -5.01 -1.28
N ASP A 220 -9.29 -3.84 -1.51
CA ASP A 220 -10.49 -3.73 -2.37
C ASP A 220 -10.14 -4.01 -3.84
N ASP A 221 -8.97 -3.58 -4.29
CA ASP A 221 -8.45 -3.83 -5.62
C ASP A 221 -8.28 -5.33 -5.88
N ILE A 222 -7.84 -6.08 -4.86
CA ILE A 222 -7.72 -7.54 -4.94
C ILE A 222 -9.10 -8.19 -5.20
N PHE A 223 -10.15 -7.74 -4.50
CA PHE A 223 -11.50 -8.26 -4.73
C PHE A 223 -12.03 -7.86 -6.11
N ALA A 224 -11.86 -6.60 -6.50
CA ALA A 224 -12.32 -6.09 -7.78
C ALA A 224 -11.65 -6.83 -8.94
N ARG A 225 -10.33 -7.03 -8.88
CA ARG A 225 -9.55 -7.78 -9.88
C ARG A 225 -10.00 -9.23 -9.95
N ALA A 226 -10.15 -9.90 -8.81
CA ALA A 226 -10.61 -11.27 -8.82
C ALA A 226 -12.05 -11.44 -9.33
N ASP A 227 -12.97 -10.54 -8.96
CA ASP A 227 -14.33 -10.54 -9.50
C ASP A 227 -14.33 -10.25 -11.02
N ALA A 228 -13.48 -9.33 -11.49
CA ALA A 228 -13.31 -9.02 -12.90
C ALA A 228 -12.75 -10.22 -13.68
N GLU A 229 -11.73 -10.88 -13.15
CA GLU A 229 -11.16 -12.11 -13.72
C GLU A 229 -12.20 -13.25 -13.73
N GLU A 230 -12.97 -13.45 -12.65
CA GLU A 230 -14.02 -14.48 -12.63
C GLU A 230 -15.11 -14.21 -13.69
N LYS A 231 -15.53 -12.94 -13.83
CA LYS A 231 -16.50 -12.51 -14.86
C LYS A 231 -15.94 -12.68 -16.27
N TYR A 232 -14.69 -12.28 -16.52
CA TYR A 232 -14.04 -12.39 -17.82
C TYR A 232 -13.93 -13.86 -18.27
N ASN A 233 -13.61 -14.77 -17.35
CA ASN A 233 -13.34 -16.17 -17.68
C ASN A 233 -14.55 -17.09 -17.68
N LYS A 234 -15.67 -16.71 -17.06
CA LYS A 234 -16.97 -17.36 -17.38
C LYS A 234 -17.26 -17.35 -18.89
N ASN A 235 -16.61 -16.45 -19.64
CA ASN A 235 -16.74 -16.32 -21.09
C ASN A 235 -15.58 -16.95 -21.91
N ARG A 236 -14.51 -17.46 -21.29
CA ARG A 236 -13.35 -18.07 -21.99
C ARG A 236 -12.84 -19.32 -21.25
N ASN A 237 -12.59 -20.40 -21.98
CA ASN A 237 -11.97 -21.61 -21.43
C ASN A 237 -10.50 -21.36 -21.03
N GLY A 238 -10.30 -20.78 -19.84
CA GLY A 238 -9.18 -20.92 -18.91
C GLY A 238 -7.76 -20.60 -19.40
N ASP A 239 -7.32 -19.36 -19.18
CA ASP A 239 -5.91 -18.99 -19.00
C ASP A 239 -5.42 -19.43 -17.60
N GLY A 240 -4.13 -19.74 -17.45
CA GLY A 240 -3.48 -20.14 -16.20
C GLY A 240 -3.42 -19.02 -15.14
N SER A 241 -3.33 -17.74 -15.54
CA SER A 241 -3.26 -16.60 -14.61
C SER A 241 -4.46 -16.51 -13.63
N VAL A 242 -5.63 -16.83 -14.15
CA VAL A 242 -6.94 -16.79 -13.46
C VAL A 242 -7.02 -17.84 -12.35
N ARG A 243 -6.30 -18.95 -12.54
CA ARG A 243 -6.26 -20.03 -11.56
C ARG A 243 -5.50 -19.59 -10.32
N GLU A 244 -4.42 -18.84 -10.47
CA GLU A 244 -3.61 -18.36 -9.35
C GLU A 244 -4.36 -17.36 -8.48
N SER A 245 -5.00 -16.34 -9.07
CA SER A 245 -5.85 -15.38 -8.37
C SER A 245 -6.97 -16.05 -7.57
N ARG A 246 -7.66 -17.01 -8.20
CA ARG A 246 -8.73 -17.75 -7.55
C ARG A 246 -8.22 -18.61 -6.40
N ASP A 247 -7.16 -19.37 -6.65
CA ASP A 247 -6.58 -20.26 -5.64
C ASP A 247 -6.06 -19.44 -4.45
N PHE A 248 -5.48 -18.26 -4.69
CA PHE A 248 -5.09 -17.32 -3.64
C PHE A 248 -6.29 -16.87 -2.80
N LEU A 249 -7.38 -16.43 -3.44
CA LEU A 249 -8.58 -16.03 -2.70
C LEU A 249 -9.24 -17.20 -1.95
N ASP A 250 -9.24 -18.40 -2.50
CA ASP A 250 -9.76 -19.59 -1.83
C ASP A 250 -8.96 -19.90 -0.54
N ARG A 251 -7.68 -19.53 -0.51
CA ARG A 251 -6.78 -19.73 0.63
C ARG A 251 -6.78 -18.58 1.65
N HIS A 252 -6.93 -17.33 1.20
CA HIS A 252 -6.81 -16.13 2.04
C HIS A 252 -8.14 -15.46 2.43
N ASN A 253 -9.25 -15.81 1.78
CA ASN A 253 -10.57 -15.32 2.16
C ASN A 253 -11.16 -16.19 3.28
N LEU A 254 -11.06 -15.71 4.52
CA LEU A 254 -11.55 -16.39 5.71
C LEU A 254 -13.03 -16.78 5.59
N SER A 255 -13.81 -15.98 4.88
CA SER A 255 -15.24 -16.25 4.68
C SER A 255 -15.49 -17.46 3.80
N ARG A 256 -14.62 -17.70 2.80
CA ARG A 256 -14.65 -18.94 2.01
C ARG A 256 -14.24 -20.15 2.85
N ILE A 257 -13.27 -19.99 3.75
CA ILE A 257 -12.88 -21.05 4.69
C ILE A 257 -14.07 -21.43 5.59
N PHE A 258 -14.84 -20.44 6.06
CA PHE A 258 -15.98 -20.63 6.97
C PHE A 258 -17.33 -20.86 6.27
N ALA A 259 -17.34 -20.97 4.93
CA ALA A 259 -18.56 -21.09 4.13
C ALA A 259 -19.63 -20.02 4.45
N SER A 260 -19.17 -18.80 4.76
CA SER A 260 -20.03 -17.66 5.03
C SER A 260 -20.05 -16.71 3.84
N GLU A 261 -21.24 -16.39 3.35
CA GLU A 261 -21.44 -15.37 2.31
C GLU A 261 -21.56 -13.95 2.89
N ALA A 262 -21.71 -13.82 4.21
CA ALA A 262 -22.25 -12.60 4.81
C ALA A 262 -21.26 -11.44 4.87
N THR A 263 -19.96 -11.71 4.95
CA THR A 263 -18.91 -10.68 4.89
C THR A 263 -17.73 -11.25 4.14
N ARG A 264 -17.22 -10.61 3.08
CA ARG A 264 -15.94 -11.03 2.46
C ARG A 264 -14.81 -10.54 3.37
N THR A 265 -14.07 -11.45 3.99
CA THR A 265 -12.96 -11.11 4.90
C THR A 265 -11.67 -11.69 4.35
N LEU A 266 -10.81 -10.84 3.81
CA LEU A 266 -9.51 -11.21 3.27
C LEU A 266 -8.44 -11.01 4.33
N ALA A 267 -7.58 -12.01 4.55
CA ALA A 267 -6.43 -11.93 5.43
C ALA A 267 -5.16 -12.28 4.65
N VAL A 268 -4.31 -11.29 4.41
CA VAL A 268 -3.04 -11.46 3.68
C VAL A 268 -1.88 -11.22 4.64
N ARG A 269 -0.94 -12.17 4.70
CA ARG A 269 0.24 -12.05 5.56
C ARG A 269 1.20 -11.00 4.98
N ARG A 270 1.75 -10.15 5.85
CA ARG A 270 2.75 -9.13 5.56
C ARG A 270 3.83 -9.18 6.64
N GLY A 271 4.74 -10.15 6.53
CA GLY A 271 5.80 -10.36 7.51
C GLY A 271 5.24 -10.77 8.88
N SER A 272 5.40 -9.89 9.87
CA SER A 272 4.96 -10.14 11.25
C SER A 272 3.48 -9.80 11.50
N TYR A 273 2.76 -9.32 10.48
CA TYR A 273 1.35 -8.92 10.59
C TYR A 273 0.50 -9.57 9.49
N PHE A 274 -0.82 -9.51 9.64
CA PHE A 274 -1.78 -9.68 8.56
C PHE A 274 -2.48 -8.36 8.30
N ALA A 275 -2.59 -8.00 7.03
CA ALA A 275 -3.57 -7.03 6.58
C ALA A 275 -4.91 -7.75 6.43
N ILE A 276 -5.92 -7.31 7.18
CA ILE A 276 -7.27 -7.84 7.16
C ILE A 276 -8.21 -6.78 6.56
N ARG A 277 -8.96 -7.12 5.52
CA ARG A 277 -9.99 -6.27 4.92
C ARG A 277 -11.34 -6.95 4.95
N ASN A 278 -12.37 -6.20 5.30
CA ASN A 278 -13.76 -6.59 5.09
C ASN A 278 -14.60 -5.36 4.69
N ALA A 279 -15.92 -5.54 4.60
CA ALA A 279 -16.86 -4.48 4.23
C ALA A 279 -16.89 -3.27 5.19
N VAL A 280 -16.37 -3.40 6.41
CA VAL A 280 -16.39 -2.36 7.45
C VAL A 280 -15.10 -1.56 7.47
N GLY A 281 -13.97 -2.13 7.02
CA GLY A 281 -12.68 -1.46 7.09
C GLY A 281 -11.48 -2.36 6.85
N MET A 282 -10.29 -1.81 7.12
CA MET A 282 -9.00 -2.47 7.04
C MET A 282 -8.28 -2.40 8.40
N TRP A 283 -7.62 -3.49 8.79
CA TRP A 283 -6.84 -3.60 10.02
C TRP A 283 -5.53 -4.32 9.78
N GLU A 284 -4.53 -4.00 10.61
CA GLU A 284 -3.32 -4.79 10.73
C GLU A 284 -3.34 -5.55 12.07
N VAL A 285 -3.12 -6.86 12.02
CA VAL A 285 -3.17 -7.73 13.20
C VAL A 285 -1.86 -8.52 13.29
N PRO A 286 -1.20 -8.62 14.46
CA PRO A 286 -0.02 -9.46 14.60
C PRO A 286 -0.26 -10.89 14.11
N ALA A 287 0.67 -11.43 13.31
CA ALA A 287 0.50 -12.73 12.68
C ALA A 287 0.35 -13.86 13.69
N GLY A 288 1.12 -13.81 14.78
CA GLY A 288 1.01 -14.77 15.88
C GLY A 288 -0.38 -14.77 16.53
N ASP A 289 -1.02 -13.61 16.64
CA ASP A 289 -2.34 -13.48 17.27
C ASP A 289 -3.44 -14.08 16.39
N LEU A 290 -3.49 -13.70 15.10
CA LEU A 290 -4.48 -14.24 14.16
C LEU A 290 -4.31 -15.76 14.00
N LEU A 291 -3.08 -16.23 13.78
CA LEU A 291 -2.78 -17.66 13.65
C LEU A 291 -3.11 -18.42 14.94
N GLY A 292 -2.80 -17.84 16.10
CA GLY A 292 -3.15 -18.43 17.40
C GLY A 292 -4.65 -18.61 17.57
N VAL A 293 -5.45 -17.63 17.14
CA VAL A 293 -6.92 -17.69 17.16
C VAL A 293 -7.45 -18.75 16.19
N LEU A 294 -6.96 -18.77 14.96
CA LEU A 294 -7.33 -19.79 13.97
C LEU A 294 -6.94 -21.21 14.44
N GLU A 295 -5.82 -21.36 15.14
CA GLU A 295 -5.41 -22.63 15.74
C GLU A 295 -6.37 -23.08 16.86
N GLN A 296 -6.78 -22.15 17.74
CA GLN A 296 -7.76 -22.45 18.78
C GLN A 296 -9.13 -22.83 18.21
N LEU A 297 -9.54 -22.15 17.14
CA LEU A 297 -10.76 -22.49 16.39
C LEU A 297 -10.66 -23.89 15.80
N GLY A 298 -9.58 -24.21 15.08
CA GLY A 298 -9.39 -25.55 14.49
C GLY A 298 -9.35 -26.67 15.53
N ASN A 299 -8.71 -26.44 16.68
CA ASN A 299 -8.74 -27.37 17.82
C ASN A 299 -10.17 -27.60 18.37
N THR A 300 -11.01 -26.58 18.31
CA THR A 300 -12.40 -26.69 18.76
C THR A 300 -13.28 -27.40 17.73
N LEU A 301 -13.12 -27.06 16.45
CA LEU A 301 -13.77 -27.77 15.34
C LEU A 301 -13.42 -29.26 15.35
N LEU A 302 -12.17 -29.61 15.62
CA LEU A 302 -11.73 -31.00 15.74
C LEU A 302 -12.45 -31.74 16.87
N ARG A 303 -12.58 -31.12 18.05
CA ARG A 303 -13.33 -31.73 19.18
C ARG A 303 -14.80 -31.95 18.86
N ILE A 304 -15.41 -31.04 18.11
CA ILE A 304 -16.82 -31.14 17.69
C ILE A 304 -16.99 -32.24 16.64
N ALA A 305 -16.13 -32.22 15.61
CA ALA A 305 -16.08 -33.26 14.58
C ALA A 305 -15.97 -34.65 15.20
N GLU A 306 -15.10 -34.84 16.20
CA GLU A 306 -14.87 -36.13 16.86
C GLU A 306 -16.04 -36.62 17.71
N LYS A 307 -16.86 -35.71 18.27
CA LYS A 307 -18.09 -36.10 18.97
C LYS A 307 -19.13 -36.67 18.01
N ASN A 308 -19.19 -36.12 16.80
CA ASN A 308 -20.20 -36.50 15.79
C ASN A 308 -19.75 -37.70 14.96
N SER A 309 -18.47 -37.75 14.57
CA SER A 309 -17.88 -38.86 13.80
C SER A 309 -16.35 -38.83 13.86
N SER A 310 -15.74 -39.93 14.31
CA SER A 310 -14.28 -40.03 14.36
C SER A 310 -13.66 -40.02 12.96
N ASN A 311 -12.88 -38.98 12.64
CA ASN A 311 -12.12 -38.88 11.40
C ASN A 311 -10.60 -38.83 11.71
N PRO A 312 -9.92 -40.00 11.84
CA PRO A 312 -8.52 -40.05 12.22
C PRO A 312 -7.59 -39.39 11.20
N THR A 313 -7.97 -39.40 9.92
CA THR A 313 -7.22 -38.74 8.85
C THR A 313 -7.21 -37.23 9.03
N LEU A 314 -8.38 -36.62 9.28
CA LEU A 314 -8.48 -35.18 9.50
C LEU A 314 -7.77 -34.74 10.79
N ARG A 315 -7.85 -35.54 11.86
CA ARG A 315 -7.06 -35.33 13.09
C ARG A 315 -5.57 -35.31 12.79
N ALA A 316 -5.06 -36.32 12.09
CA ALA A 316 -3.65 -36.41 11.74
C ALA A 316 -3.20 -35.22 10.89
N ALA A 317 -4.02 -34.84 9.90
CA ALA A 317 -3.74 -33.69 9.04
C ALA A 317 -3.69 -32.37 9.83
N TRP A 318 -4.63 -32.13 10.76
CA TRP A 318 -4.60 -30.96 11.64
C TRP A 318 -3.37 -30.93 12.57
N GLN A 319 -2.96 -32.09 13.10
CA GLN A 319 -1.75 -32.20 13.92
C GLN A 319 -0.47 -31.99 13.11
N GLN A 320 -0.49 -32.31 11.81
CA GLN A 320 0.63 -32.20 10.89
C GLN A 320 0.54 -30.97 9.96
N LYS A 321 -0.36 -30.01 10.24
CA LYS A 321 -0.59 -28.85 9.36
C LYS A 321 0.65 -27.97 9.11
N ARG A 322 1.64 -28.04 10.00
CA ARG A 322 2.95 -27.36 9.88
C ARG A 322 4.06 -28.27 9.30
N SER A 323 3.78 -29.54 9.07
CA SER A 323 4.77 -30.54 8.62
C SER A 323 4.86 -30.57 7.09
N LEU A 324 5.27 -29.45 6.50
CA LEU A 324 5.54 -29.35 5.06
C LEU A 324 6.95 -29.84 4.74
N SER A 325 7.16 -30.30 3.51
CA SER A 325 8.53 -30.44 3.00
C SER A 325 9.17 -29.06 2.88
N THR A 326 10.49 -28.99 3.04
CA THR A 326 11.27 -27.76 2.82
C THR A 326 10.95 -27.15 1.46
N SER A 327 10.86 -27.99 0.42
CA SER A 327 10.54 -27.54 -0.93
C SER A 327 9.22 -26.80 -1.01
N ARG A 328 8.18 -27.36 -0.40
CA ARG A 328 6.84 -26.78 -0.47
C ARG A 328 6.74 -25.49 0.34
N MET A 329 7.40 -25.45 1.49
CA MET A 329 7.49 -24.24 2.30
C MET A 329 8.23 -23.13 1.54
N ALA A 330 9.34 -23.45 0.85
CA ALA A 330 10.07 -22.49 0.04
C ALA A 330 9.26 -21.94 -1.13
N GLU A 331 8.54 -22.80 -1.86
CA GLU A 331 7.64 -22.37 -2.94
C GLU A 331 6.58 -21.39 -2.44
N ILE A 332 5.93 -21.69 -1.31
CA ILE A 332 4.87 -20.84 -0.76
C ILE A 332 5.45 -19.51 -0.27
N SER A 333 6.60 -19.54 0.41
CA SER A 333 7.20 -18.34 0.98
C SER A 333 7.81 -17.39 -0.05
N THR A 334 8.25 -17.89 -1.20
CA THR A 334 8.87 -17.07 -2.27
C THR A 334 7.94 -16.81 -3.45
N GLY A 335 6.93 -17.65 -3.66
CA GLY A 335 6.13 -17.66 -4.87
C GLY A 335 6.87 -18.21 -6.11
N ILE A 336 8.05 -18.83 -5.93
CA ILE A 336 8.87 -19.39 -7.00
C ILE A 336 8.73 -20.91 -7.01
N ASP A 337 8.58 -21.50 -8.18
CA ASP A 337 8.52 -22.96 -8.34
C ASP A 337 9.82 -23.65 -7.87
N TRP A 338 9.70 -24.87 -7.32
CA TRP A 338 10.86 -25.58 -6.77
C TRP A 338 11.96 -25.86 -7.80
N SER A 339 11.63 -25.98 -9.09
CA SER A 339 12.64 -26.14 -10.14
C SER A 339 13.63 -24.99 -10.15
N ASP A 340 13.12 -23.77 -10.01
CA ASP A 340 13.86 -22.53 -10.15
C ASP A 340 14.60 -22.23 -8.84
N LEU A 341 13.95 -22.47 -7.69
CA LEU A 341 14.61 -22.44 -6.38
C LEU A 341 15.78 -23.42 -6.31
N ASN A 342 15.63 -24.63 -6.86
CA ASN A 342 16.70 -25.61 -6.91
C ASN A 342 17.81 -25.21 -7.90
N GLU A 343 17.49 -24.52 -9.00
CA GLU A 343 18.51 -23.92 -9.88
C GLU A 343 19.33 -22.86 -9.13
N ILE A 344 18.65 -21.94 -8.44
CA ILE A 344 19.30 -20.91 -7.59
C ILE A 344 20.22 -21.59 -6.57
N GLN A 345 19.73 -22.62 -5.89
CA GLN A 345 20.47 -23.39 -4.90
C GLN A 345 21.76 -24.00 -5.47
N GLN A 346 21.67 -24.59 -6.67
CA GLN A 346 22.82 -25.18 -7.36
C GLN A 346 23.84 -24.12 -7.80
N ARG A 347 23.38 -22.95 -8.26
CA ARG A 347 24.24 -21.82 -8.65
C ARG A 347 24.98 -21.21 -7.46
N LEU A 348 24.44 -21.36 -6.26
CA LEU A 348 25.04 -20.85 -5.01
C LEU A 348 25.89 -21.88 -4.26
N ASP A 349 25.89 -23.15 -4.72
CA ASP A 349 26.59 -24.26 -4.07
C ASP A 349 26.23 -24.41 -2.57
N ASP A 350 24.96 -24.13 -2.24
CA ASP A 350 24.45 -24.21 -0.87
C ASP A 350 23.21 -25.12 -0.83
N PRO A 351 23.35 -26.42 -0.51
CA PRO A 351 22.23 -27.36 -0.50
C PRO A 351 21.16 -27.07 0.55
N ASP A 352 21.46 -26.23 1.54
CA ASP A 352 20.60 -25.93 2.67
C ASP A 352 20.05 -24.49 2.61
N LEU A 353 20.23 -23.79 1.48
CA LEU A 353 19.82 -22.38 1.27
C LEU A 353 18.36 -22.12 1.68
N TRP A 354 17.46 -23.01 1.28
CA TRP A 354 16.02 -22.92 1.57
C TRP A 354 15.60 -23.73 2.79
N VAL A 355 16.54 -24.31 3.54
CA VAL A 355 16.28 -25.04 4.77
C VAL A 355 16.27 -24.07 5.94
N SER A 356 15.09 -23.52 6.26
CA SER A 356 14.91 -22.73 7.48
C SER A 356 14.48 -23.63 8.64
N GLN A 357 15.19 -23.56 9.77
CA GLN A 357 14.70 -24.14 11.04
C GLN A 357 13.61 -23.25 11.68
N ASP A 358 13.57 -21.98 11.28
CA ASP A 358 12.68 -20.93 11.81
C ASP A 358 11.65 -20.48 10.74
N ASP A 359 10.80 -19.51 11.12
CA ASP A 359 9.82 -18.85 10.24
C ASP A 359 10.50 -18.19 9.02
N PRO A 360 10.20 -18.61 7.77
CA PRO A 360 10.79 -18.04 6.57
C PRO A 360 10.57 -16.54 6.39
N SER A 361 9.50 -15.97 6.97
CA SER A 361 9.27 -14.52 6.95
C SER A 361 10.35 -13.71 7.69
N LYS A 362 11.18 -14.38 8.51
CA LYS A 362 12.31 -13.78 9.22
C LYS A 362 13.64 -14.05 8.54
N ASN A 363 13.63 -14.76 7.41
CA ASN A 363 14.82 -15.07 6.64
C ASN A 363 14.90 -14.12 5.43
N GLU A 364 15.86 -13.23 5.47
CA GLU A 364 16.12 -12.25 4.41
C GLU A 364 16.41 -12.87 3.04
N LEU A 365 16.90 -14.12 2.97
CA LEU A 365 17.16 -14.80 1.69
C LEU A 365 15.85 -15.19 1.00
N PHE A 366 14.84 -15.61 1.78
CA PHE A 366 13.49 -15.87 1.26
C PHE A 366 12.83 -14.58 0.80
N ALA A 367 13.01 -13.50 1.55
CA ALA A 367 12.52 -12.20 1.13
C ALA A 367 13.18 -11.76 -0.18
N ALA A 368 14.52 -11.88 -0.30
CA ALA A 368 15.30 -11.57 -1.51
C ALA A 368 14.75 -12.31 -2.72
N ALA A 369 14.60 -13.63 -2.62
CA ALA A 369 14.03 -14.42 -3.69
C ALA A 369 12.59 -13.98 -4.03
N ARG A 370 11.74 -13.75 -3.02
CA ARG A 370 10.34 -13.38 -3.23
C ARG A 370 10.18 -12.05 -3.97
N MET A 371 10.92 -11.00 -3.58
CA MET A 371 10.79 -9.68 -4.21
C MET A 371 11.30 -9.71 -5.65
N SER A 372 12.36 -10.48 -5.88
CA SER A 372 12.97 -10.66 -7.19
C SER A 372 12.33 -11.78 -8.02
N SER A 373 11.17 -12.34 -7.64
CA SER A 373 10.55 -13.47 -8.36
C SER A 373 10.01 -13.13 -9.76
N ALA A 374 10.08 -11.85 -10.16
CA ALA A 374 9.83 -11.44 -11.54
C ALA A 374 11.06 -11.60 -12.46
N LEU A 375 12.24 -11.83 -11.88
CA LEU A 375 13.49 -12.05 -12.60
C LEU A 375 13.71 -13.53 -12.90
N ASP A 376 14.72 -13.83 -13.70
CA ASP A 376 15.15 -15.21 -13.90
C ASP A 376 16.00 -15.74 -12.72
N SER A 377 16.16 -17.06 -12.66
CA SER A 377 16.92 -17.76 -11.62
C SER A 377 18.38 -17.30 -11.50
N GLU A 378 18.99 -16.76 -12.57
CA GLU A 378 20.36 -16.27 -12.54
C GLU A 378 20.44 -14.95 -11.79
N GLU A 379 19.58 -14.00 -12.15
CA GLU A 379 19.52 -12.69 -11.50
C GLU A 379 19.13 -12.82 -10.01
N ILE A 380 18.18 -13.69 -9.69
CA ILE A 380 17.80 -13.98 -8.30
C ILE A 380 18.98 -14.55 -7.52
N ALA A 381 19.72 -15.50 -8.12
CA ALA A 381 20.90 -16.08 -7.46
C ALA A 381 21.96 -15.01 -7.20
N ASP A 382 22.17 -14.05 -8.10
CA ASP A 382 23.13 -12.96 -7.90
C ASP A 382 22.72 -12.03 -6.74
N ILE A 383 21.44 -11.68 -6.64
CA ILE A 383 20.90 -10.89 -5.50
C ILE A 383 21.08 -11.67 -4.19
N VAL A 384 20.65 -12.93 -4.15
CA VAL A 384 20.78 -13.78 -2.94
C VAL A 384 22.25 -13.96 -2.56
N ARG A 385 23.16 -14.17 -3.51
CA ARG A 385 24.61 -14.26 -3.25
C ARG A 385 25.13 -12.98 -2.62
N ALA A 386 24.69 -11.82 -3.12
CA ALA A 386 25.13 -10.54 -2.60
C ALA A 386 24.68 -10.37 -1.14
N VAL A 387 23.43 -10.73 -0.81
CA VAL A 387 22.91 -10.75 0.57
C VAL A 387 23.68 -11.74 1.46
N MET A 388 23.91 -12.97 1.00
CA MET A 388 24.66 -13.99 1.75
C MET A 388 26.09 -13.53 2.06
N SER A 389 26.69 -12.75 1.17
CA SER A 389 28.04 -12.22 1.34
C SER A 389 28.10 -11.00 2.28
N SER A 390 26.96 -10.44 2.68
CA SER A 390 26.92 -9.26 3.54
C SER A 390 27.39 -9.55 4.95
N ASN A 391 28.12 -8.59 5.52
CA ASN A 391 28.60 -8.67 6.88
C ASN A 391 27.47 -8.35 7.86
N ARG A 392 27.28 -9.23 8.84
CA ARG A 392 26.36 -9.05 9.97
C ARG A 392 26.88 -8.00 10.97
N GLY A 393 27.16 -6.79 10.48
CA GLY A 393 27.66 -5.66 11.28
C GLY A 393 26.73 -5.28 12.44
N SER A 394 27.22 -4.42 13.33
CA SER A 394 26.35 -3.87 14.38
C SER A 394 25.19 -3.10 13.74
N ARG A 395 23.98 -3.31 14.28
CA ARG A 395 22.75 -2.63 13.86
C ARG A 395 22.38 -1.50 14.81
N ASP A 396 23.17 -1.27 15.86
CA ASP A 396 22.79 -0.39 16.97
C ASP A 396 22.58 1.05 16.51
N ALA A 397 23.41 1.52 15.56
CA ALA A 397 23.31 2.86 14.99
C ALA A 397 22.03 3.02 14.14
N LEU A 398 21.78 2.08 13.23
CA LEU A 398 20.57 2.07 12.42
C LEU A 398 19.30 1.93 13.29
N ASP A 399 19.33 1.05 14.30
CA ASP A 399 18.21 0.86 15.24
C ASP A 399 17.92 2.14 16.02
N SER A 400 18.97 2.81 16.52
CA SER A 400 18.84 4.08 17.22
C SER A 400 18.28 5.19 16.33
N ALA A 401 18.70 5.24 15.06
CA ALA A 401 18.17 6.18 14.07
C ALA A 401 16.69 5.88 13.79
N SER A 402 16.33 4.62 13.52
CA SER A 402 14.94 4.18 13.33
C SER A 402 14.05 4.53 14.53
N ASP A 403 14.50 4.25 15.75
CA ASP A 403 13.79 4.61 16.99
C ASP A 403 13.52 6.10 17.07
N ASN A 404 14.52 6.92 16.76
CA ASN A 404 14.39 8.37 16.78
C ASN A 404 13.37 8.86 15.74
N MET A 405 13.42 8.31 14.52
CA MET A 405 12.53 8.71 13.43
C MET A 405 11.07 8.35 13.71
N LEU A 406 10.84 7.14 14.23
CA LEU A 406 9.50 6.61 14.52
C LEU A 406 8.89 7.24 15.77
N SER A 407 9.70 7.79 16.68
CA SER A 407 9.18 8.46 17.87
C SER A 407 8.29 9.65 17.48
N SER A 408 7.00 9.58 17.82
CA SER A 408 6.02 10.65 17.53
C SER A 408 5.76 10.93 16.04
N LEU A 409 5.94 9.95 15.14
CA LEU A 409 5.54 10.10 13.74
C LEU A 409 4.03 9.85 13.61
N ASN A 410 3.29 10.77 12.99
CA ASN A 410 1.88 10.55 12.67
C ASN A 410 1.78 9.80 11.34
N LEU A 411 1.66 8.47 11.41
CA LEU A 411 1.53 7.60 10.23
C LEU A 411 0.17 7.75 9.50
N GLY A 412 -0.78 8.52 10.06
CA GLY A 412 -2.06 8.83 9.41
C GLY A 412 -2.05 10.07 8.51
N ALA A 413 -0.92 10.77 8.38
CA ALA A 413 -0.76 11.88 7.46
C ALA A 413 -0.56 11.40 6.00
N VAL A 414 -0.64 12.33 5.05
CA VAL A 414 -0.43 12.02 3.63
C VAL A 414 0.98 11.48 3.42
N HIS A 415 1.14 10.37 2.70
CA HIS A 415 2.38 9.59 2.69
C HIS A 415 3.64 10.38 2.29
N TYR A 416 3.54 11.30 1.32
CA TYR A 416 4.65 12.15 0.93
C TYR A 416 5.01 13.19 2.02
N GLU A 417 4.05 13.69 2.79
CA GLU A 417 4.30 14.61 3.91
C GLU A 417 5.08 13.91 5.02
N VAL A 418 4.73 12.65 5.29
CA VAL A 418 5.50 11.78 6.20
C VAL A 418 6.93 11.64 5.71
N GLY A 419 7.14 11.44 4.40
CA GLY A 419 8.48 11.37 3.80
C GLY A 419 9.31 12.64 4.02
N TYR A 420 8.70 13.81 3.81
CA TYR A 420 9.36 15.10 4.07
C TYR A 420 9.72 15.30 5.55
N GLU A 421 8.78 14.99 6.45
CA GLU A 421 9.02 15.10 7.89
C GLU A 421 10.15 14.16 8.36
N LEU A 422 10.17 12.93 7.83
CA LEU A 422 11.22 11.96 8.11
C LEU A 422 12.60 12.46 7.66
N ALA A 423 12.69 13.07 6.48
CA ALA A 423 13.94 13.60 5.97
C ALA A 423 14.47 14.75 6.85
N ASP A 424 13.60 15.70 7.23
CA ASP A 424 13.97 16.79 8.15
C ASP A 424 14.43 16.26 9.51
N ARG A 425 13.68 15.32 10.09
CA ARG A 425 14.05 14.66 11.35
C ARG A 425 15.40 13.96 11.23
N PHE A 426 15.64 13.25 10.14
CA PHE A 426 16.90 12.55 9.94
C PHE A 426 18.06 13.54 9.82
N ARG A 427 17.91 14.64 9.07
CA ARG A 427 18.93 15.70 9.02
C ARG A 427 19.24 16.29 10.40
N ARG A 428 18.23 16.50 11.25
CA ARG A 428 18.40 16.94 12.64
C ARG A 428 19.09 15.90 13.52
N TYR A 429 18.77 14.61 13.35
CA TYR A 429 19.45 13.51 14.03
C TYR A 429 20.95 13.49 13.70
N LEU A 430 21.31 13.87 12.47
CA LEU A 430 22.68 13.99 12.00
C LEU A 430 23.38 15.31 12.35
N ASP A 431 22.68 16.25 13.00
CA ASP A 431 23.15 17.62 13.29
C ASP A 431 23.63 18.37 12.04
N LEU A 432 22.95 18.14 10.89
CA LEU A 432 23.26 18.79 9.62
C LEU A 432 22.51 20.11 9.48
N ASP A 433 23.19 21.15 8.99
CA ASP A 433 22.53 22.40 8.59
C ASP A 433 21.56 22.11 7.44
N PRO A 434 20.35 22.69 7.37
CA PRO A 434 19.39 22.41 6.30
C PRO A 434 19.97 22.61 4.89
N SER A 435 20.88 23.56 4.69
CA SER A 435 21.50 23.86 3.40
C SER A 435 22.72 22.99 3.06
N GLU A 436 23.16 22.14 3.98
CA GLU A 436 24.34 21.29 3.77
C GLU A 436 24.02 20.09 2.84
N PRO A 437 24.74 19.90 1.72
CA PRO A 437 24.59 18.70 0.92
C PRO A 437 24.97 17.45 1.71
N ILE A 438 24.12 16.43 1.68
CA ILE A 438 24.35 15.15 2.37
C ILE A 438 24.90 14.09 1.41
N ASN A 439 25.76 13.18 1.86
CA ASN A 439 26.15 11.99 1.10
C ASN A 439 25.47 10.72 1.67
N PRO A 440 24.41 10.17 1.03
CA PRO A 440 23.71 9.00 1.55
C PRO A 440 24.61 7.79 1.74
N GLU A 441 25.59 7.57 0.86
CA GLU A 441 26.52 6.44 0.91
C GLU A 441 27.37 6.49 2.19
N GLU A 442 27.93 7.64 2.53
CA GLU A 442 28.72 7.81 3.76
C GLU A 442 27.89 7.56 5.01
N TRP A 443 26.64 8.05 5.02
CA TRP A 443 25.74 7.86 6.16
C TRP A 443 25.28 6.42 6.31
N LEU A 444 24.90 5.75 5.23
CA LEU A 444 24.57 4.33 5.23
C LEU A 444 25.71 3.49 5.82
N LEU A 445 26.95 3.73 5.38
CA LEU A 445 28.13 3.06 5.93
C LEU A 445 28.32 3.36 7.42
N SER A 446 28.09 4.61 7.85
CA SER A 446 28.18 4.99 9.28
C SER A 446 27.09 4.35 10.16
N LEU A 447 25.94 4.02 9.57
CA LEU A 447 24.83 3.32 10.23
C LEU A 447 25.06 1.79 10.28
N GLY A 448 26.16 1.30 9.71
CA GLY A 448 26.47 -0.12 9.62
C GLY A 448 25.76 -0.83 8.47
N VAL A 449 25.23 -0.09 7.49
CA VAL A 449 24.63 -0.66 6.28
C VAL A 449 25.71 -0.90 5.24
N GLU A 450 25.84 -2.13 4.77
CA GLU A 450 26.76 -2.46 3.70
C GLU A 450 26.15 -2.10 2.34
N ILE A 451 26.94 -1.50 1.44
CA ILE A 451 26.51 -1.20 0.06
C ILE A 451 27.32 -2.08 -0.89
N ARG A 452 26.64 -2.91 -1.66
CA ARG A 452 27.24 -3.80 -2.66
C ARG A 452 26.78 -3.41 -4.04
N SER A 453 27.72 -3.28 -4.97
CA SER A 453 27.42 -3.09 -6.39
C SER A 453 27.39 -4.43 -7.11
N PHE A 454 26.50 -4.56 -8.08
CA PHE A 454 26.46 -5.67 -9.04
C PHE A 454 25.96 -5.15 -10.39
N SER A 455 25.95 -6.01 -11.41
CA SER A 455 25.41 -5.68 -12.74
C SER A 455 24.35 -6.71 -13.11
N LEU A 456 23.10 -6.27 -13.26
CA LEU A 456 22.00 -7.05 -13.80
C LEU A 456 21.45 -6.37 -15.05
N ALA A 457 21.02 -7.18 -16.00
CA ALA A 457 20.39 -6.70 -17.23
C ALA A 457 18.98 -6.11 -16.98
N SER A 458 18.37 -6.47 -15.85
CA SER A 458 17.06 -5.96 -15.43
C SER A 458 17.07 -4.45 -15.08
N VAL A 459 15.86 -3.88 -15.02
CA VAL A 459 15.62 -2.45 -14.76
C VAL A 459 15.73 -2.04 -13.28
N ILE A 460 16.19 -2.95 -12.42
CA ILE A 460 16.34 -2.72 -10.99
C ILE A 460 17.41 -1.66 -10.77
N ASP A 461 17.18 -0.73 -9.86
CA ASP A 461 18.21 0.21 -9.43
C ASP A 461 18.93 -0.24 -8.17
N ALA A 462 18.17 -0.67 -7.16
CA ALA A 462 18.70 -1.23 -5.92
C ALA A 462 17.66 -2.06 -5.15
N VAL A 463 18.15 -2.78 -4.14
CA VAL A 463 17.38 -3.61 -3.22
C VAL A 463 17.88 -3.36 -1.79
N ALA A 464 17.01 -2.99 -0.86
CA ALA A 464 17.33 -2.85 0.56
C ALA A 464 16.88 -4.05 1.38
N VAL A 465 17.86 -4.83 1.85
CA VAL A 465 17.64 -6.07 2.60
C VAL A 465 18.03 -5.87 4.06
N TRP A 466 17.26 -6.45 4.99
CA TRP A 466 17.70 -6.56 6.37
C TRP A 466 17.20 -7.86 6.98
N GLY A 467 18.04 -8.49 7.80
CA GLY A 467 17.58 -9.64 8.56
C GLY A 467 18.48 -10.00 9.71
N PRO A 468 18.05 -10.96 10.53
CA PRO A 468 18.84 -11.45 11.63
C PRO A 468 20.09 -12.19 11.15
N LEU A 469 20.17 -12.76 9.94
CA LEU A 469 21.28 -13.65 9.54
C LEU A 469 22.49 -12.88 8.97
N HIS A 470 22.26 -11.90 8.11
CA HIS A 470 23.26 -11.19 7.29
C HIS A 470 23.32 -9.68 7.58
N GLY A 471 22.37 -9.14 8.36
CA GLY A 471 22.34 -7.71 8.69
C GLY A 471 21.74 -6.84 7.58
N PRO A 472 21.77 -5.50 7.74
CA PRO A 472 21.25 -4.57 6.74
C PRO A 472 22.26 -4.39 5.60
N CYS A 473 21.81 -4.53 4.37
CA CYS A 473 22.59 -4.22 3.19
C CYS A 473 21.74 -3.64 2.06
N ILE A 474 22.35 -2.78 1.25
CA ILE A 474 21.77 -2.31 0.00
C ILE A 474 22.58 -2.91 -1.14
N VAL A 475 21.88 -3.54 -2.06
CA VAL A 475 22.46 -4.09 -3.27
C VAL A 475 22.09 -3.17 -4.42
N VAL A 476 23.05 -2.52 -5.07
CA VAL A 476 22.85 -1.54 -6.14
C VAL A 476 23.23 -2.16 -7.49
N ASN A 477 22.31 -2.09 -8.45
CA ASN A 477 22.59 -2.46 -9.83
C ASN A 477 23.27 -1.29 -10.54
N ASP A 478 24.55 -1.42 -10.87
CA ASP A 478 25.31 -0.39 -11.58
C ASP A 478 24.80 -0.17 -13.02
N GLU A 479 24.06 -1.13 -13.58
CA GLU A 479 23.40 -1.01 -14.90
C GLU A 479 21.96 -0.47 -14.81
N GLY A 480 21.45 -0.24 -13.59
CA GLY A 480 20.12 0.31 -13.34
C GLY A 480 19.89 1.68 -13.98
N LEU A 481 18.63 1.99 -14.31
CA LEU A 481 18.25 3.21 -15.04
C LEU A 481 18.74 4.49 -14.37
N HIS A 482 18.65 4.56 -13.04
CA HIS A 482 19.04 5.70 -12.24
C HIS A 482 20.47 5.54 -11.68
N SER A 483 20.91 4.33 -11.39
CA SER A 483 22.21 4.05 -10.77
C SER A 483 23.44 4.38 -11.63
N GLN A 484 23.29 4.52 -12.95
CA GLN A 484 24.40 4.85 -13.88
C GLN A 484 24.97 6.28 -13.69
N SER A 485 24.22 7.18 -13.07
CA SER A 485 24.67 8.56 -12.79
C SER A 485 24.90 8.75 -11.29
N LEU A 486 25.85 9.62 -10.92
CA LEU A 486 26.11 9.91 -9.50
C LEU A 486 24.86 10.46 -8.79
N ALA A 487 24.11 11.35 -9.45
CA ALA A 487 22.88 11.91 -8.89
C ALA A 487 21.78 10.85 -8.73
N GLY A 488 21.65 9.97 -9.72
CA GLY A 488 20.69 8.87 -9.69
C GLY A 488 21.03 7.82 -8.63
N ARG A 489 22.30 7.40 -8.52
CA ARG A 489 22.77 6.54 -7.42
C ARG A 489 22.48 7.14 -6.05
N ARG A 490 22.69 8.46 -5.88
CA ARG A 490 22.42 9.14 -4.60
C ARG A 490 20.93 9.14 -4.24
N ILE A 491 20.03 9.39 -5.19
CA ILE A 491 18.59 9.33 -4.92
C ILE A 491 18.15 7.90 -4.63
N THR A 492 18.67 6.90 -5.35
CA THR A 492 18.43 5.48 -5.07
C THR A 492 18.87 5.11 -3.66
N LEU A 493 20.10 5.44 -3.27
CA LEU A 493 20.59 5.15 -1.91
C LEU A 493 19.80 5.88 -0.82
N ALA A 494 19.38 7.12 -1.05
CA ALA A 494 18.54 7.87 -0.11
C ALA A 494 17.13 7.26 0.00
N HIS A 495 16.59 6.72 -1.09
CA HIS A 495 15.32 6.00 -1.12
C HIS A 495 15.42 4.70 -0.30
N GLU A 496 16.41 3.88 -0.57
CA GLU A 496 16.66 2.64 0.18
C GLU A 496 16.93 2.87 1.67
N LEU A 497 17.61 3.99 2.00
CA LEU A 497 17.78 4.41 3.39
C LEU A 497 16.44 4.66 4.10
N CYS A 498 15.43 5.22 3.42
CA CYS A 498 14.10 5.40 4.00
C CYS A 498 13.50 4.05 4.43
N HIS A 499 13.57 3.05 3.56
CA HIS A 499 13.06 1.71 3.85
C HIS A 499 13.77 1.08 5.02
N LEU A 500 15.11 1.17 5.05
CA LEU A 500 15.89 0.70 6.19
C LEU A 500 15.63 1.48 7.48
N LEU A 501 15.18 2.73 7.43
CA LEU A 501 14.88 3.47 8.67
C LEU A 501 13.49 3.10 9.21
N ILE A 502 12.50 2.88 8.34
CA ILE A 502 11.08 2.90 8.74
C ILE A 502 10.40 1.54 8.58
N ASP A 503 10.66 0.84 7.47
CA ASP A 503 9.90 -0.34 7.08
C ASP A 503 10.35 -1.61 7.84
N ARG A 504 11.51 -1.53 8.53
CA ARG A 504 12.11 -2.63 9.29
C ARG A 504 11.27 -3.28 10.38
N ARG A 505 10.34 -2.53 10.98
CA ARG A 505 9.57 -2.96 12.16
C ARG A 505 8.19 -3.49 11.83
N GLY A 506 7.64 -3.13 10.68
CA GLY A 506 6.24 -3.41 10.32
C GLY A 506 6.08 -4.34 9.13
N SER A 507 6.99 -4.29 8.15
CA SER A 507 6.84 -5.00 6.88
C SER A 507 7.98 -6.00 6.64
N LEU A 508 7.83 -6.78 5.56
CA LEU A 508 8.74 -7.86 5.13
C LEU A 508 10.21 -7.43 5.24
N PRO A 509 11.17 -8.32 5.58
CA PRO A 509 12.61 -8.02 5.73
C PRO A 509 13.36 -7.49 4.48
N LEU A 510 12.63 -7.00 3.48
CA LEU A 510 13.13 -6.53 2.21
C LEU A 510 12.16 -5.55 1.57
N VAL A 511 12.69 -4.47 1.01
CA VAL A 511 11.95 -3.58 0.09
C VAL A 511 12.73 -3.48 -1.22
N GLU A 512 12.02 -3.61 -2.35
CA GLU A 512 12.60 -3.50 -3.70
C GLU A 512 11.58 -2.89 -4.68
N VAL A 513 12.03 -1.95 -5.51
CA VAL A 513 11.27 -1.30 -6.60
C VAL A 513 11.12 -2.19 -7.84
N LEU A 514 11.03 -3.52 -7.69
CA LEU A 514 10.78 -4.41 -8.83
C LEU A 514 9.31 -4.53 -9.14
N GLY A 515 8.90 -3.92 -10.25
CA GLY A 515 7.60 -4.22 -10.88
C GLY A 515 6.36 -3.80 -10.08
N GLY A 516 6.49 -2.78 -9.21
CA GLY A 516 5.34 -2.23 -8.46
C GLY A 516 4.87 -3.15 -7.33
N ARG A 517 5.78 -3.92 -6.74
CA ARG A 517 5.44 -4.93 -5.73
C ARG A 517 5.37 -4.42 -4.29
N VAL A 518 5.90 -3.22 -4.06
CA VAL A 518 5.89 -2.51 -2.78
C VAL A 518 4.57 -1.74 -2.63
N LEU A 519 4.17 -1.48 -1.40
CA LEU A 519 3.11 -0.55 -1.06
C LEU A 519 3.43 0.82 -1.71
N GLU A 520 2.59 1.29 -2.63
CA GLU A 520 2.64 2.63 -3.23
C GLU A 520 2.73 3.72 -2.16
N SER A 521 2.06 3.52 -1.02
CA SER A 521 2.19 4.39 0.16
C SER A 521 3.63 4.46 0.71
N ALA A 522 4.32 3.32 0.79
CA ALA A 522 5.72 3.25 1.23
C ALA A 522 6.66 3.84 0.18
N GLU A 523 6.41 3.59 -1.09
CA GLU A 523 7.16 4.14 -2.21
C GLU A 523 7.04 5.66 -2.31
N ALA A 524 5.82 6.20 -2.22
CA ALA A 524 5.57 7.63 -2.23
C ALA A 524 6.29 8.33 -1.07
N ARG A 525 6.24 7.73 0.12
CA ARG A 525 6.99 8.18 1.30
C ARG A 525 8.50 8.15 1.06
N ALA A 526 9.06 7.05 0.55
CA ALA A 526 10.50 6.91 0.29
C ALA A 526 11.00 7.86 -0.81
N ARG A 527 10.22 8.08 -1.87
CA ARG A 527 10.52 9.09 -2.91
C ARG A 527 10.57 10.50 -2.33
N ALA A 528 9.56 10.86 -1.52
CA ALA A 528 9.50 12.17 -0.87
C ALA A 528 10.67 12.36 0.12
N PHE A 529 10.95 11.34 0.94
CA PHE A 529 12.10 11.32 1.85
C PHE A 529 13.41 11.52 1.09
N ALA A 530 13.67 10.74 0.04
CA ALA A 530 14.92 10.79 -0.69
C ALA A 530 15.15 12.17 -1.33
N ALA A 531 14.11 12.75 -1.92
CA ALA A 531 14.19 14.05 -2.55
C ALA A 531 14.46 15.16 -1.52
N GLU A 532 13.72 15.17 -0.41
CA GLU A 532 13.87 16.18 0.66
C GLU A 532 15.19 16.04 1.42
N LEU A 533 15.66 14.81 1.65
CA LEU A 533 16.92 14.56 2.31
C LEU A 533 18.08 15.14 1.51
N LEU A 534 18.08 14.92 0.19
CA LEU A 534 19.13 15.37 -0.71
C LEU A 534 19.09 16.87 -1.00
N LEU A 535 17.90 17.44 -1.18
CA LEU A 535 17.70 18.86 -1.44
C LEU A 535 16.38 19.29 -0.77
N PRO A 536 16.42 19.88 0.43
CA PRO A 536 15.21 20.30 1.11
C PRO A 536 14.43 21.34 0.32
N ARG A 537 13.11 21.18 0.20
CA ARG A 537 12.21 22.09 -0.54
C ARG A 537 12.38 23.54 -0.13
N GLU A 538 12.43 23.83 1.17
CA GLU A 538 12.54 25.21 1.66
C GLU A 538 13.90 25.83 1.33
N VAL A 539 14.95 25.02 1.24
CA VAL A 539 16.28 25.47 0.82
C VAL A 539 16.29 25.77 -0.68
N ALA A 540 15.73 24.87 -1.51
CA ALA A 540 15.61 25.07 -2.94
C ALA A 540 14.75 26.31 -3.27
N GLY A 541 13.61 26.46 -2.60
CA GLY A 541 12.70 27.59 -2.72
C GLY A 541 13.34 28.90 -2.30
N ALA A 542 14.00 28.96 -1.14
CA ALA A 542 14.69 30.15 -0.67
C ALA A 542 15.86 30.55 -1.60
N ALA A 543 16.63 29.59 -2.10
CA ALA A 543 17.68 29.85 -3.08
C ALA A 543 17.11 30.40 -4.39
N PHE A 544 15.97 29.85 -4.85
CA PHE A 544 15.28 30.32 -6.05
C PHE A 544 14.77 31.75 -5.88
N ALA A 545 14.10 32.05 -4.78
CA ALA A 545 13.53 33.37 -4.48
C ALA A 545 14.60 34.48 -4.39
N ASN A 546 15.83 34.13 -3.97
CA ASN A 546 16.94 35.06 -3.86
C ASN A 546 17.83 35.13 -5.11
N SER A 547 17.57 34.28 -6.12
CA SER A 547 18.38 34.22 -7.33
C SER A 547 17.95 35.27 -8.35
N SER A 548 18.93 35.95 -8.95
CA SER A 548 18.73 36.77 -10.15
C SER A 548 19.15 36.06 -11.45
N GLU A 549 19.62 34.82 -11.36
CA GLU A 549 20.06 34.04 -12.51
C GLU A 549 18.87 33.54 -13.34
N PRO A 550 19.01 33.41 -14.67
CA PRO A 550 17.99 32.75 -15.49
C PRO A 550 17.72 31.33 -14.97
N LEU A 551 16.43 30.94 -14.90
CA LEU A 551 15.97 29.68 -14.32
C LEU A 551 16.83 28.45 -14.70
N ARG A 552 17.14 28.28 -15.99
CA ARG A 552 17.95 27.14 -16.45
C ARG A 552 19.35 27.11 -15.81
N LYS A 553 20.02 28.27 -15.73
CA LYS A 553 21.34 28.36 -15.10
C LYS A 553 21.27 28.11 -13.60
N PHE A 554 20.21 28.61 -12.96
CA PHE A 554 19.95 28.36 -11.54
C PHE A 554 19.75 26.86 -11.28
N VAL A 555 18.85 26.20 -12.03
CA VAL A 555 18.60 24.75 -11.91
C VAL A 555 19.88 23.94 -12.14
N ASP A 556 20.69 24.31 -13.15
CA ASP A 556 21.98 23.67 -13.42
C ASP A 556 22.98 23.86 -12.27
N ALA A 557 22.98 25.03 -11.61
CA ALA A 557 23.86 25.31 -10.49
C ALA A 557 23.46 24.49 -9.25
N ILE A 558 22.19 24.51 -8.86
CA ILE A 558 21.68 23.75 -7.70
C ILE A 558 21.82 22.24 -7.92
N SER A 559 21.49 21.75 -9.12
CA SER A 559 21.66 20.33 -9.48
C SER A 559 23.10 19.88 -9.30
N LYS A 560 24.08 20.72 -9.67
CA LYS A 560 25.50 20.43 -9.50
C LYS A 560 25.96 20.53 -8.04
N GLU A 561 25.46 21.51 -7.29
CA GLU A 561 25.84 21.75 -5.89
C GLU A 561 25.38 20.62 -4.97
N TYR A 562 24.12 20.20 -5.08
CA TYR A 562 23.53 19.13 -4.26
C TYR A 562 23.71 17.74 -4.87
N VAL A 563 24.21 17.68 -6.11
CA VAL A 563 24.43 16.44 -6.89
C VAL A 563 23.12 15.65 -7.01
N VAL A 564 22.10 16.31 -7.53
CA VAL A 564 20.75 15.78 -7.79
C VAL A 564 20.34 16.05 -9.24
N SER A 565 19.31 15.37 -9.76
CA SER A 565 18.82 15.62 -11.11
C SER A 565 18.11 16.99 -11.20
N ARG A 566 17.97 17.52 -12.42
CA ARG A 566 17.18 18.74 -12.66
C ARG A 566 15.71 18.58 -12.27
N GLU A 567 15.19 17.37 -12.42
CA GLU A 567 13.83 17.01 -12.03
C GLU A 567 13.63 17.15 -10.52
N VAL A 568 14.55 16.64 -9.70
CA VAL A 568 14.51 16.81 -8.24
C VAL A 568 14.54 18.30 -7.88
N VAL A 569 15.44 19.09 -8.48
CA VAL A 569 15.49 20.55 -8.24
C VAL A 569 14.14 21.20 -8.58
N ALA A 570 13.57 20.87 -9.73
CA ALA A 570 12.31 21.47 -10.17
C ALA A 570 11.16 21.13 -9.23
N TRP A 571 11.07 19.87 -8.80
CA TRP A 571 10.07 19.45 -7.84
C TRP A 571 10.21 20.09 -6.48
N GLN A 572 11.44 20.18 -5.96
CA GLN A 572 11.71 20.79 -4.66
C GLN A 572 11.36 22.28 -4.64
N ILE A 573 11.58 23.00 -5.75
CA ILE A 573 11.11 24.39 -5.88
C ILE A 573 9.58 24.43 -5.93
N ARG A 574 8.93 23.61 -6.76
CA ARG A 574 7.46 23.54 -6.91
C ARG A 574 6.75 23.27 -5.58
N ASN A 575 7.33 22.41 -4.75
CA ASN A 575 6.74 21.95 -3.49
C ASN A 575 7.18 22.79 -2.28
N SER A 576 7.95 23.86 -2.50
CA SER A 576 8.36 24.78 -1.45
C SER A 576 7.28 25.83 -1.14
N SER A 577 7.47 26.56 -0.04
CA SER A 577 6.54 27.64 0.36
C SER A 577 6.64 28.93 -0.48
N VAL A 578 7.59 29.04 -1.42
CA VAL A 578 7.83 30.28 -2.17
C VAL A 578 6.84 30.49 -3.32
N VAL A 579 6.52 31.75 -3.60
CA VAL A 579 5.66 32.11 -4.74
C VAL A 579 6.48 32.04 -6.03
N ILE A 580 6.14 31.10 -6.90
CA ILE A 580 6.80 30.92 -8.20
C ILE A 580 6.09 31.77 -9.27
N PRO A 581 6.81 32.62 -10.02
CA PRO A 581 6.22 33.32 -11.16
C PRO A 581 5.64 32.34 -12.18
N VAL A 582 4.46 32.63 -12.74
CA VAL A 582 3.76 31.77 -13.73
C VAL A 582 4.69 31.33 -14.88
N ALA A 583 5.47 32.27 -15.42
CA ALA A 583 6.39 32.01 -16.53
C ALA A 583 7.52 31.02 -16.19
N ASP A 584 7.87 30.89 -14.91
CA ASP A 584 8.87 29.93 -14.44
C ASP A 584 8.21 28.62 -13.98
N ARG A 585 6.95 28.64 -13.51
CA ARG A 585 6.19 27.42 -13.19
C ARG A 585 6.04 26.50 -14.41
N SER A 586 5.67 27.06 -15.56
CA SER A 586 5.58 26.30 -16.83
C SER A 586 6.93 25.70 -17.25
N LYS A 587 8.03 26.46 -17.10
CA LYS A 587 9.37 25.95 -17.41
C LYS A 587 9.84 24.89 -16.42
N LEU A 588 9.54 25.03 -15.13
CA LEU A 588 9.83 24.02 -14.12
C LEU A 588 9.13 22.71 -14.44
N ARG A 589 7.86 22.77 -14.90
CA ARG A 589 7.09 21.62 -15.38
C ARG A 589 7.81 20.85 -16.49
N SER A 590 8.50 21.55 -17.40
CA SER A 590 9.25 20.91 -18.50
C SER A 590 10.47 20.08 -18.08
N TYR A 591 10.93 20.21 -16.83
CA TYR A 591 12.03 19.39 -16.28
C TYR A 591 11.54 18.10 -15.62
N VAL A 592 10.22 17.89 -15.53
CA VAL A 592 9.61 16.77 -14.83
C VAL A 592 9.09 15.75 -15.83
N THR A 593 9.43 14.47 -15.65
CA THR A 593 9.11 13.37 -16.57
C THR A 593 7.64 12.96 -16.48
N ARG A 594 7.00 13.26 -15.34
CA ARG A 594 5.56 13.11 -15.08
C ARG A 594 5.08 14.28 -14.22
N PRO A 595 4.75 15.43 -14.82
CA PRO A 595 4.41 16.63 -14.06
C PRO A 595 3.19 16.49 -13.16
N ASP A 596 2.42 15.43 -13.37
CA ASP A 596 1.12 15.11 -12.77
C ASP A 596 1.18 13.80 -11.94
N SER A 597 2.36 13.32 -11.51
CA SER A 597 2.47 12.17 -10.60
C SER A 597 3.26 12.46 -9.33
N TYR A 598 2.62 12.23 -8.19
CA TYR A 598 3.17 12.18 -6.83
C TYR A 598 2.35 11.22 -5.98
#